data_AF-A0A8X6N2T1-F1
#
_entry.id   AF-A0A8X6N2T1-F1
#
_cell.length_a   1.000
_cell.length_b   1.000
_cell.length_c   1.000
_cell.angle_alpha   90.00
_cell.angle_beta   90.00
_cell.angle_gamma   90.00
#
_symmetry.space_group_name_H-M   'P 1'
#
loop_
_entity.id
_entity.type
_entity.pdbx_description
1 polymer ?
#
loop_
_entity_poly.entity_id
_entity_poly.type
_entity_poly.pdbx_seq_one_letter_code
_entity_poly.pdbx_strand_id
1 'polypeptide(L)'
;MARRISDSNLAYKLRRGQKDLINTIEFDDKETMKSTLQSTHRADFKTPPRPESPSRGKRRELMERYLFEKISADIANYEFRARSPPKYISTTHDHFDVPGFDPDASLQPKFEHSLYSDPAITFWSENKRQIPGVSVPDNPTGNFNYSARFSKPVSSRWDNDPEI
;
A
#
# COMPACT_ATOMS: atom_id res chain seq x y z
N MET A 1 -48.40 62.09 32.59
CA MET A 1 -47.82 62.40 33.92
C MET A 1 -47.35 61.11 34.57
N ALA A 2 -46.04 60.86 34.61
CA ALA A 2 -45.48 59.69 35.28
C ALA A 2 -45.39 59.94 36.80
N ARG A 3 -46.11 59.16 37.60
CA ARG A 3 -46.06 59.26 39.07
C ARG A 3 -44.71 58.73 39.56
N ARG A 4 -43.88 59.60 40.15
CA ARG A 4 -42.69 59.18 40.91
C ARG A 4 -43.15 58.60 42.24
N ILE A 5 -42.90 57.31 42.45
CA ILE A 5 -43.18 56.61 43.70
C ILE A 5 -41.95 56.84 44.60
N SER A 6 -42.16 57.32 45.83
CA SER A 6 -41.09 57.56 46.79
C SER A 6 -40.58 56.26 47.41
N ASP A 7 -39.26 56.15 47.59
CA ASP A 7 -38.57 55.00 48.21
C ASP A 7 -38.90 54.82 49.70
N SER A 8 -39.70 55.72 50.29
CA SER A 8 -40.17 55.66 51.67
C SER A 8 -41.40 54.78 51.89
N ASN A 9 -42.07 54.33 50.83
CA ASN A 9 -43.33 53.58 50.99
C ASN A 9 -43.08 52.10 51.34
N LEU A 10 -43.24 51.76 52.62
CA LEU A 10 -43.03 50.42 53.19
C LEU A 10 -43.85 49.33 52.47
N ALA A 11 -45.08 49.66 52.07
CA ALA A 11 -45.98 48.75 51.37
C ALA A 11 -45.43 48.34 50.00
N TYR A 12 -44.78 49.26 49.29
CA TYR A 12 -44.17 48.97 47.98
C TYR A 12 -42.91 48.11 48.12
N LYS A 13 -42.13 48.30 49.19
CA LYS A 13 -40.98 47.46 49.53
C LYS A 13 -41.38 46.04 49.95
N LEU A 14 -42.53 45.87 50.62
CA LEU A 14 -43.06 44.57 51.06
C LEU A 14 -43.76 43.79 49.94
N ARG A 15 -44.23 44.46 48.89
CA ARG A 15 -44.95 43.85 47.78
C ARG A 15 -44.08 42.99 46.86
N ARG A 16 -42.76 43.19 46.86
CA ARG A 16 -41.79 42.30 46.20
C ARG A 16 -41.40 41.22 47.23
N GLY A 17 -41.85 39.99 47.00
CA GLY A 17 -41.82 38.91 47.98
C GLY A 17 -40.44 38.51 48.50
N GLN A 18 -40.48 37.87 49.67
CA GLN A 18 -39.43 37.17 50.43
C GLN A 18 -38.20 38.00 50.83
N LYS A 19 -38.41 38.91 51.79
CA LYS A 19 -37.36 39.69 52.44
C LYS A 19 -36.45 38.86 53.34
N ASP A 20 -36.92 37.71 53.83
CA ASP A 20 -36.16 36.87 54.77
C ASP A 20 -34.87 36.31 54.16
N LEU A 21 -34.81 36.24 52.82
CA LEU A 21 -33.59 35.84 52.09
C LEU A 21 -32.62 37.00 51.82
N ILE A 22 -33.08 38.25 51.94
CA ILE A 22 -32.31 39.47 51.61
C ILE A 22 -31.91 40.23 52.89
N ASN A 23 -32.69 40.12 53.97
CA ASN A 23 -32.55 40.90 55.20
C ASN A 23 -31.86 40.18 56.36
N THR A 24 -31.39 38.93 56.22
CA THR A 24 -30.55 38.30 57.26
C THR A 24 -29.14 38.90 57.37
N ILE A 25 -28.86 39.94 56.59
CA ILE A 25 -27.63 40.71 56.65
C ILE A 25 -27.93 42.04 57.36
N GLU A 26 -28.18 41.96 58.68
CA GLU A 26 -27.91 43.09 59.57
C GLU A 26 -26.38 43.21 59.69
N PHE A 27 -25.72 43.86 58.74
CA PHE A 27 -24.30 44.15 58.85
C PHE A 27 -24.01 45.56 58.30
N ASP A 28 -23.53 46.40 59.21
CA ASP A 28 -23.00 47.75 58.96
C ASP A 28 -21.72 47.76 58.10
N ASP A 29 -21.24 46.61 57.64
CA ASP A 29 -19.99 46.47 56.91
C ASP A 29 -20.22 46.32 55.40
N LYS A 30 -19.90 47.37 54.64
CA LYS A 30 -19.93 47.40 53.16
C LYS A 30 -19.07 46.30 52.49
N GLU A 31 -18.25 45.59 53.24
CA GLU A 31 -17.41 44.49 52.75
C GLU A 31 -18.17 43.17 52.60
N THR A 32 -19.16 42.91 53.45
CA THR A 32 -19.92 41.64 53.41
C THR A 32 -20.88 41.57 52.22
N MET A 33 -21.38 42.72 51.73
CA MET A 33 -22.26 42.77 50.55
C MET A 33 -21.54 42.44 49.22
N LYS A 34 -20.22 42.61 49.15
CA LYS A 34 -19.44 42.25 47.94
C LYS A 34 -19.17 40.75 47.83
N SER A 35 -19.25 40.00 48.93
CA SER A 35 -19.02 38.55 48.91
C SER A 35 -20.26 37.77 48.46
N THR A 36 -21.46 38.31 48.66
CA THR A 36 -22.73 37.65 48.33
C THR A 36 -23.17 37.88 46.88
N LEU A 37 -22.81 39.03 46.27
CA LEU A 37 -23.09 39.34 44.87
C LEU A 37 -21.91 38.90 43.96
N GLN A 38 -21.63 37.60 43.94
CA GLN A 38 -20.67 37.03 42.99
C GLN A 38 -21.40 36.44 41.79
N SER A 39 -20.96 36.80 40.57
CA SER A 39 -21.39 36.14 39.34
C SER A 39 -20.99 34.67 39.37
N THR A 40 -21.80 33.79 38.77
CA THR A 40 -21.53 32.34 38.64
C THR A 40 -20.12 32.07 38.12
N HIS A 41 -19.66 32.85 37.14
CA HIS A 41 -18.29 32.77 36.61
C HIS A 41 -17.20 33.01 37.67
N ARG A 42 -17.41 33.96 38.61
CA ARG A 42 -16.44 34.22 39.69
C ARG A 42 -16.49 33.18 40.79
N ALA A 43 -17.64 32.54 40.98
CA ALA A 43 -17.79 31.45 41.93
C ALA A 43 -17.10 30.17 41.42
N ASP A 44 -17.25 29.87 40.12
CA ASP A 44 -16.77 28.63 39.51
C ASP A 44 -15.30 28.70 39.07
N PHE A 45 -14.85 29.83 38.53
CA PHE A 45 -13.47 29.99 38.03
C PHE A 45 -12.59 30.73 39.04
N LYS A 46 -12.21 30.01 40.10
CA LYS A 46 -11.24 30.49 41.08
C LYS A 46 -9.82 30.32 40.56
N THR A 47 -8.93 31.24 40.93
CA THR A 47 -7.50 31.11 40.65
C THR A 47 -6.99 29.81 41.30
N PRO A 48 -6.27 28.94 40.56
CA PRO A 48 -5.75 27.71 41.13
C PRO A 48 -4.81 28.03 42.30
N PRO A 49 -4.70 27.12 43.29
CA PRO A 49 -3.80 27.31 44.41
C PRO A 49 -2.36 27.47 43.90
N ARG A 50 -1.58 28.28 44.62
CA ARG A 50 -0.16 28.45 44.31
C ARG A 50 0.52 27.07 44.38
N PRO A 51 1.38 26.72 43.41
CA PRO A 51 2.11 25.47 43.46
C PRO A 51 2.95 25.41 44.73
N GLU A 52 2.98 24.24 45.35
CA GLU A 52 3.77 23.98 46.55
C GLU A 52 5.26 24.18 46.25
N SER A 53 6.02 24.57 47.28
CA SER A 53 7.48 24.60 47.16
C SER A 53 8.00 23.19 46.86
N PRO A 54 9.00 23.05 46.00
CA PRO A 54 9.55 21.74 45.66
C PRO A 54 10.02 21.02 46.93
N SER A 55 9.55 19.78 47.11
CA SER A 55 9.90 18.95 48.26
C SER A 55 11.33 18.41 48.22
N ARG A 56 12.02 18.57 47.08
CA ARG A 56 13.37 18.04 46.81
C ARG A 56 14.32 19.19 46.46
N GLY A 57 15.59 19.05 46.84
CA GLY A 57 16.63 19.99 46.45
C GLY A 57 17.02 19.84 44.96
N LYS A 58 17.49 20.93 44.34
CA LYS A 58 17.85 21.00 42.91
C LYS A 58 18.81 19.90 42.45
N ARG A 59 19.81 19.54 43.26
CA ARG A 59 20.77 18.48 42.92
C ARG A 59 20.07 17.13 42.75
N ARG A 60 19.15 16.80 43.65
CA ARG A 60 18.41 15.54 43.62
C ARG A 60 17.48 15.48 42.41
N GLU A 61 16.77 16.57 42.14
CA GLU A 61 15.90 16.70 40.97
C GLU A 61 16.66 16.51 39.65
N LEU A 62 17.84 17.13 39.50
CA LEU A 62 18.68 16.94 38.31
C LEU A 62 19.16 15.49 38.15
N MET A 63 19.56 14.84 39.26
CA MET A 63 19.96 13.44 39.22
C MET A 63 18.80 12.52 38.83
N GLU A 64 17.61 12.75 39.38
CA GLU A 64 16.41 11.97 39.04
C GLU A 64 16.02 12.16 37.58
N ARG A 65 16.07 13.40 37.06
CA ARG A 65 15.81 13.69 35.65
C ARG A 65 16.82 13.00 34.73
N TYR A 66 18.10 13.06 35.06
CA TYR A 66 19.15 12.39 34.29
C TYR A 66 18.94 10.86 34.28
N LEU A 67 18.64 10.26 35.43
CA LEU A 67 18.36 8.83 35.52
C LEU A 67 17.13 8.45 34.71
N PHE A 68 16.07 9.25 34.80
CA PHE A 68 14.85 9.03 34.02
C PHE A 68 15.13 9.06 32.51
N GLU A 69 15.86 10.08 32.04
CA GLU A 69 16.22 10.22 30.63
C GLU A 69 17.06 9.02 30.15
N LYS A 70 18.08 8.63 30.92
CA LYS A 70 18.93 7.49 30.60
C LYS A 70 18.13 6.19 30.52
N ILE A 71 17.31 5.90 31.53
CA ILE A 71 16.49 4.69 31.57
C ILE A 71 15.48 4.69 30.42
N SER A 72 14.85 5.83 30.13
CA SER A 72 13.89 5.95 29.03
C SER A 72 14.56 5.71 27.66
N ALA A 73 15.78 6.18 27.46
CA ALA A 73 16.55 5.93 26.26
C ALA A 73 16.94 4.45 26.13
N ASP A 74 17.37 3.82 27.23
CA ASP A 74 17.71 2.39 27.25
C ASP A 74 16.49 1.52 26.94
N ILE A 75 15.33 1.83 27.52
CA ILE A 75 14.05 1.16 27.23
C ILE A 75 13.68 1.37 25.77
N ALA A 76 13.75 2.60 25.27
CA ALA A 76 13.40 2.91 23.89
C ALA A 76 14.28 2.14 22.89
N ASN A 77 15.58 2.01 23.18
CA ASN A 77 16.50 1.24 22.37
C ASN A 77 16.22 -0.27 22.40
N TYR A 78 15.72 -0.79 23.52
CA TYR A 78 15.39 -2.21 23.67
C TYR A 78 14.03 -2.55 23.02
N GLU A 79 12.98 -1.81 23.36
CA GLU A 79 11.61 -2.07 22.92
C GLU A 79 11.36 -1.64 21.46
N PHE A 80 11.88 -0.48 21.07
CA PHE A 80 11.73 0.07 19.72
C PHE A 80 12.96 -0.17 18.86
N ARG A 81 13.78 -1.17 19.20
CA ARG A 81 14.87 -1.59 18.31
C ARG A 81 14.27 -1.84 16.93
N ALA A 82 14.79 -1.16 15.92
CA ALA A 82 14.33 -1.32 14.55
C ALA A 82 14.37 -2.82 14.20
N ARG A 83 13.17 -3.42 14.12
CA ARG A 83 13.03 -4.82 13.70
C ARG A 83 13.67 -4.92 12.32
N SER A 84 14.38 -6.02 12.05
CA SER A 84 14.95 -6.22 10.71
C SER A 84 13.88 -5.94 9.66
N PRO A 85 14.20 -5.18 8.60
CA PRO A 85 13.22 -4.80 7.60
C PRO A 85 12.50 -6.06 7.11
N PRO A 86 11.17 -6.03 6.98
CA PRO A 86 10.45 -7.19 6.50
C PRO A 86 10.97 -7.58 5.11
N LYS A 87 11.21 -8.87 4.91
CA LYS A 87 11.47 -9.39 3.56
C LYS A 87 10.16 -9.28 2.77
N TYR A 88 10.10 -8.35 1.82
CA TYR A 88 8.98 -8.21 0.88
C TYR A 88 9.01 -9.23 -0.25
N ILE A 89 10.01 -10.12 -0.24
CA ILE A 89 10.26 -11.11 -1.27
C ILE A 89 9.72 -12.46 -0.76
N SER A 90 9.01 -13.18 -1.64
CA SER A 90 8.55 -14.53 -1.34
C SER A 90 9.73 -15.49 -1.19
N THR A 91 9.57 -16.53 -0.39
CA THR A 91 10.60 -17.58 -0.22
C THR A 91 11.00 -18.18 -1.57
N THR A 92 10.06 -18.29 -2.50
CA THR A 92 10.29 -18.79 -3.85
C THR A 92 11.24 -17.89 -4.64
N HIS A 93 11.01 -16.58 -4.64
CA HIS A 93 11.85 -15.64 -5.36
C HIS A 93 13.24 -15.47 -4.71
N ASP A 94 13.35 -15.61 -3.37
CA ASP A 94 14.64 -15.54 -2.67
C ASP A 94 15.55 -16.76 -2.95
N HIS A 95 14.97 -17.97 -3.11
CA HIS A 95 15.74 -19.22 -3.18
C HIS A 95 15.79 -19.87 -4.56
N PHE A 96 14.83 -19.58 -5.44
CA PHE A 96 14.69 -20.28 -6.72
C PHE A 96 14.90 -19.39 -7.93
N ASP A 97 15.11 -18.09 -7.72
CA ASP A 97 15.43 -17.19 -8.82
C ASP A 97 16.92 -17.28 -9.15
N VAL A 98 17.24 -17.77 -10.35
CA VAL A 98 18.62 -17.88 -10.84
C VAL A 98 19.03 -16.51 -11.38
N PRO A 99 20.03 -15.82 -10.79
CA PRO A 99 20.42 -14.50 -11.27
C PRO A 99 20.88 -14.59 -12.73
N GLY A 100 20.23 -13.81 -13.60
CA GLY A 100 20.52 -13.80 -15.05
C GLY A 100 19.69 -14.79 -15.89
N PHE A 101 18.72 -15.49 -15.29
CA PHE A 101 17.72 -16.21 -16.07
C PHE A 101 16.69 -15.24 -16.63
N ASP A 102 16.84 -14.90 -17.91
CA ASP A 102 15.84 -14.16 -18.66
C ASP A 102 15.04 -15.17 -19.51
N PRO A 103 13.77 -15.47 -19.15
CA PRO A 103 12.96 -16.42 -19.91
C PRO A 103 12.76 -15.97 -21.37
N ASP A 104 12.92 -14.67 -21.64
CA ASP A 104 12.66 -14.07 -22.94
C ASP A 104 13.93 -13.94 -23.80
N ALA A 105 15.12 -14.08 -23.21
CA ALA A 105 16.39 -13.96 -23.93
C ALA A 105 16.59 -15.01 -25.05
N SER A 106 15.85 -16.13 -24.99
CA SER A 106 15.94 -17.22 -25.98
C SER A 106 14.78 -17.26 -26.98
N LEU A 107 13.83 -16.32 -26.92
CA LEU A 107 12.62 -16.31 -27.76
C LEU A 107 12.87 -15.99 -29.24
N GLN A 108 14.12 -15.96 -29.68
CA GLN A 108 14.48 -15.94 -31.09
C GLN A 108 14.79 -17.38 -31.52
N PRO A 109 13.79 -18.20 -31.89
CA PRO A 109 14.06 -19.49 -32.49
C PRO A 109 14.81 -19.27 -33.81
N LYS A 110 16.14 -19.35 -33.76
CA LYS A 110 17.00 -19.50 -34.93
C LYS A 110 16.89 -20.95 -35.40
N PHE A 111 15.75 -21.33 -35.96
CA PHE A 111 15.71 -22.57 -36.72
C PHE A 111 16.45 -22.32 -38.03
N GLU A 112 17.54 -23.07 -38.24
CA GLU A 112 18.25 -23.10 -39.53
C GLU A 112 17.36 -23.63 -40.66
N HIS A 113 16.28 -24.33 -40.30
CA HIS A 113 15.33 -24.97 -41.18
C HIS A 113 13.93 -24.39 -41.01
N SER A 114 13.24 -24.09 -42.11
CA SER A 114 11.87 -23.59 -42.06
C SER A 114 10.87 -24.73 -42.22
N LEU A 115 9.98 -24.89 -41.24
CA LEU A 115 8.96 -25.94 -41.18
C LEU A 115 8.05 -25.97 -42.42
N TYR A 116 7.87 -24.83 -43.09
CA TYR A 116 6.96 -24.68 -44.21
C TYR A 116 7.64 -24.74 -45.58
N SER A 117 8.96 -24.53 -45.64
CA SER A 117 9.72 -24.51 -46.90
C SER A 117 10.52 -25.78 -47.13
N ASP A 118 10.98 -26.41 -46.05
CA ASP A 118 11.94 -27.49 -46.16
C ASP A 118 11.20 -28.82 -46.36
N PRO A 119 11.67 -29.68 -47.29
CA PRO A 119 11.06 -30.98 -47.48
C PRO A 119 11.20 -31.83 -46.22
N ALA A 120 10.14 -32.55 -45.86
CA ALA A 120 10.15 -33.44 -44.71
C ALA A 120 11.26 -34.49 -44.83
N ILE A 121 12.15 -34.51 -43.85
CA ILE A 121 13.21 -35.53 -43.73
C ILE A 121 12.53 -36.82 -43.25
N THR A 122 12.46 -37.80 -44.13
CA THR A 122 11.91 -39.13 -43.87
C THR A 122 12.93 -40.18 -44.26
N PHE A 123 12.77 -41.40 -43.73
CA PHE A 123 13.59 -42.56 -44.13
C PHE A 123 13.71 -42.71 -45.65
N TRP A 124 12.62 -42.41 -46.38
CA TRP A 124 12.56 -42.52 -47.84
C TRP A 124 13.32 -41.40 -48.57
N SER A 125 13.29 -40.16 -48.05
CA SER A 125 14.04 -39.05 -48.65
C SER A 125 15.55 -39.20 -48.46
N GLU A 126 15.98 -39.79 -47.34
CA GLU A 126 17.39 -40.09 -47.07
C GLU A 126 17.91 -41.26 -47.92
N ASN A 127 17.13 -42.35 -48.02
CA ASN A 127 17.58 -43.60 -48.65
C ASN A 127 17.18 -43.75 -50.13
N LYS A 128 16.69 -42.69 -50.79
CA LYS A 128 16.17 -42.71 -52.18
C LYS A 128 17.11 -43.36 -53.22
N ARG A 129 18.42 -43.35 -52.99
CA ARG A 129 19.44 -43.95 -53.89
C ARG A 129 19.83 -45.38 -53.52
N GLN A 130 19.50 -45.83 -52.32
CA GLN A 130 19.93 -47.14 -51.79
C GLN A 130 18.80 -48.18 -51.81
N ILE A 131 17.55 -47.75 -52.04
CA ILE A 131 16.38 -48.63 -52.03
C ILE A 131 16.19 -49.26 -53.41
N PRO A 132 16.21 -50.61 -53.52
CA PRO A 132 15.94 -51.30 -54.78
C PRO A 132 14.44 -51.23 -55.14
N GLY A 133 14.14 -51.21 -56.45
CA GLY A 133 12.76 -51.29 -56.96
C GLY A 133 12.01 -49.95 -57.06
N VAL A 134 12.66 -48.83 -56.75
CA VAL A 134 12.09 -47.47 -56.91
C VAL A 134 12.65 -46.82 -58.18
N SER A 135 11.81 -46.14 -58.95
CA SER A 135 12.26 -45.30 -60.07
C SER A 135 12.97 -44.05 -59.54
N VAL A 136 14.29 -43.96 -59.75
CA VAL A 136 15.08 -42.79 -59.35
C VAL A 136 14.83 -41.65 -60.35
N PRO A 137 14.30 -40.48 -59.92
CA PRO A 137 14.18 -39.33 -60.80
C PRO A 137 15.56 -38.71 -61.05
N ASP A 138 15.76 -38.17 -62.26
CA ASP A 138 17.00 -37.47 -62.64
C ASP A 138 17.21 -36.17 -61.84
N ASN A 139 16.12 -35.58 -61.32
CA ASN A 139 16.17 -34.35 -60.54
C ASN A 139 16.43 -34.64 -59.04
N PRO A 140 17.54 -34.15 -58.46
CA PRO A 140 17.87 -34.38 -57.07
C PRO A 140 16.92 -33.69 -56.07
N THR A 141 16.18 -32.67 -56.49
CA THR A 141 15.36 -31.81 -55.62
C THR A 141 13.90 -32.25 -55.46
N GLY A 142 13.41 -33.14 -56.33
CA GLY A 142 12.03 -33.62 -56.29
C GLY A 142 11.87 -34.91 -55.47
N ASN A 143 10.95 -34.90 -54.50
CA ASN A 143 10.48 -36.13 -53.84
C ASN A 143 9.74 -37.03 -54.83
N PHE A 144 9.63 -38.32 -54.50
CA PHE A 144 8.99 -39.41 -55.27
C PHE A 144 7.87 -38.95 -56.23
N ASN A 145 8.24 -38.65 -57.47
CA ASN A 145 7.29 -38.25 -58.51
C ASN A 145 6.76 -39.48 -59.24
N TYR A 146 5.46 -39.47 -59.56
CA TYR A 146 4.86 -40.53 -60.37
C TYR A 146 5.48 -40.55 -61.77
N SER A 147 6.13 -41.67 -62.13
CA SER A 147 6.67 -41.91 -63.46
C SER A 147 5.84 -42.96 -64.19
N ALA A 148 5.12 -42.54 -65.23
CA ALA A 148 4.43 -43.44 -66.15
C ALA A 148 5.24 -43.74 -67.42
N ARG A 149 6.55 -43.45 -67.45
CA ARG A 149 7.36 -43.63 -68.69
C ARG A 149 7.25 -45.06 -69.23
N PHE A 150 7.27 -46.06 -68.35
CA PHE A 150 7.18 -47.46 -68.74
C PHE A 150 5.75 -47.91 -69.09
N SER A 151 4.75 -47.48 -68.32
CA SER A 151 3.35 -47.91 -68.46
C SER A 151 2.52 -47.13 -69.48
N LYS A 152 3.04 -45.99 -69.99
CA LYS A 152 2.39 -45.23 -71.07
C LYS A 152 2.22 -46.11 -72.32
N PRO A 153 0.99 -46.23 -72.88
CA PRO A 153 0.73 -47.06 -74.06
C PRO A 153 1.52 -46.54 -75.26
N VAL A 154 1.91 -47.45 -76.15
CA VAL A 154 2.79 -47.13 -77.30
C VAL A 154 2.20 -46.01 -78.15
N SER A 155 0.88 -45.97 -78.40
CA SER A 155 0.22 -44.90 -79.16
C SER A 155 0.56 -43.49 -78.65
N SER A 156 0.61 -43.29 -77.34
CA SER A 156 0.92 -41.98 -76.73
C SER A 156 2.36 -41.49 -76.91
N ARG A 157 3.28 -42.39 -77.30
CA ARG A 157 4.70 -42.05 -77.54
C ARG A 157 4.97 -41.54 -78.95
N TRP A 158 4.04 -41.77 -79.89
CA TRP A 158 4.24 -41.46 -81.31
C TRP A 158 3.62 -40.11 -81.71
N ASP A 159 2.68 -39.59 -80.91
CA ASP A 159 2.00 -38.31 -81.16
C ASP A 159 2.76 -37.07 -80.62
N ASN A 160 4.01 -37.22 -80.17
CA ASN A 160 4.82 -36.11 -79.65
C ASN A 160 6.22 -36.08 -80.27
N ASP A 161 6.28 -35.76 -81.57
CA ASP A 161 7.36 -34.93 -82.10
C ASP A 161 6.75 -33.58 -82.55
N PRO A 162 6.73 -32.55 -81.68
CA PRO A 162 6.85 -31.19 -82.14
C PRO A 162 8.33 -30.79 -82.12
N GLU A 163 8.76 -30.30 -83.28
CA GLU A 163 10.03 -29.65 -83.60
C GLU A 163 10.63 -28.79 -82.47
N ILE A 164 11.96 -28.95 -82.29
CA ILE A 164 12.94 -28.00 -81.73
C ILE A 164 12.88 -27.72 -80.21
#